data_AF-A0A925TZ32-F1
#
_entry.id   AF-A0A925TZ32-F1
#
_cell.length_a   1.000
_cell.length_b   1.000
_cell.length_c   1.000
_cell.angle_alpha   90.00
_cell.angle_beta   90.00
_cell.angle_gamma   90.00
#
_symmetry.space_group_name_H-M   'P 1'
#
loop_
_entity.id
_entity.type
_entity.pdbx_description
1 polymer ?
#
loop_
_entity_poly.entity_id
_entity_poly.type
_entity_poly.pdbx_seq_one_letter_code
_entity_poly.pdbx_strand_id
1 'polypeptide(L)'
;MPKIDKNKKHLSKEINERFLNAMDQIIRSGQAKNIKDFCDKLPCEVSQVHYMEKGTRYPTIEMLGAIVQQFNISETYLLRGQRPIIMNIYERINNLETAMQEVENKLLALHKPVTQAP
;
A
#
# COMPACT_ATOMS: atom_id res chain seq x y z
N MET A 1 22.49 27.32 5.54
CA MET A 1 21.61 26.25 6.05
C MET A 1 20.29 26.29 5.29
N PRO A 2 19.89 25.25 4.54
CA PRO A 2 18.59 25.25 3.88
C PRO A 2 17.48 25.19 4.93
N LYS A 3 16.59 26.17 4.92
CA LYS A 3 15.41 26.19 5.79
C LYS A 3 14.48 25.08 5.33
N ILE A 4 14.29 24.06 6.17
CA ILE A 4 13.31 23.01 5.91
C ILE A 4 11.94 23.67 5.82
N ASP A 5 11.33 23.54 4.65
CA ASP A 5 9.99 24.03 4.36
C ASP A 5 8.99 23.47 5.39
N LYS A 6 8.28 24.35 6.10
CA LYS A 6 7.33 23.99 7.16
C LYS A 6 6.26 23.02 6.66
N ASN A 7 5.91 23.11 5.37
CA ASN A 7 4.93 22.23 4.73
C ASN A 7 5.44 20.79 4.62
N LYS A 8 6.74 20.59 4.36
CA LYS A 8 7.35 19.25 4.31
C LYS A 8 7.36 18.57 5.67
N LYS A 9 7.61 19.34 6.74
CA LYS A 9 7.59 18.82 8.12
C LYS A 9 6.20 18.33 8.53
N HIS A 10 5.14 19.03 8.10
CA HIS A 10 3.77 18.61 8.39
C HIS A 10 3.40 17.31 7.68
N LEU A 11 3.73 17.21 6.39
CA LEU A 11 3.46 16.00 5.59
C LEU A 11 4.22 14.77 6.12
N SER A 12 5.51 14.90 6.46
CA SER A 12 6.27 13.79 7.03
C SER A 12 5.69 13.28 8.34
N LYS A 13 5.14 14.18 9.17
CA LYS A 13 4.46 13.81 10.42
C LYS A 13 3.18 13.01 10.15
N GLU A 14 2.33 13.47 9.23
CA GLU A 14 1.10 12.76 8.88
C GLU A 14 1.36 11.37 8.29
N ILE A 15 2.35 11.26 7.39
CA ILE A 15 2.73 9.98 6.79
C ILE A 15 3.22 9.01 7.88
N ASN A 16 3.98 9.50 8.85
CA ASN A 16 4.46 8.69 9.96
C ASN A 16 3.32 8.20 10.87
N GLU A 17 2.37 9.07 11.20
CA GLU A 17 1.18 8.69 11.96
C GLU A 17 0.37 7.61 11.22
N ARG A 18 0.20 7.75 9.90
CA ARG A 18 -0.49 6.74 9.08
C ARG A 18 0.29 5.42 9.00
N PHE A 19 1.61 5.48 8.89
CA PHE A 19 2.46 4.28 8.90
C PHE A 19 2.35 3.52 10.23
N LEU A 20 2.46 4.23 11.36
CA LEU A 20 2.31 3.62 12.68
C LEU A 20 0.91 3.04 12.88
N ASN A 21 -0.14 3.75 12.45
CA ASN A 21 -1.50 3.23 12.48
C ASN A 21 -1.68 1.98 11.62
N ALA A 22 -1.05 1.91 10.44
CA ALA A 22 -1.07 0.72 9.59
C ALA A 22 -0.37 -0.47 10.27
N MET A 23 0.81 -0.25 10.84
CA MET A 23 1.55 -1.27 11.61
C MET A 23 0.68 -1.82 12.75
N ASP A 24 0.06 -0.93 13.51
CA ASP A 24 -0.85 -1.29 14.61
C ASP A 24 -2.01 -2.18 14.13
N GLN A 25 -2.62 -1.85 12.99
CA GLN A 25 -3.70 -2.66 12.44
C GLN A 25 -3.23 -4.01 11.89
N ILE A 26 -2.04 -4.07 11.29
CA ILE A 26 -1.41 -5.32 10.83
C ILE A 26 -1.16 -6.27 12.01
N ILE A 27 -0.75 -5.72 13.15
CA ILE A 27 -0.56 -6.51 14.37
C ILE A 27 -1.92 -6.96 14.92
N ARG A 28 -2.89 -6.06 15.02
CA ARG A 28 -4.25 -6.38 15.49
C ARG A 28 -4.99 -7.39 14.60
N SER A 29 -4.75 -7.36 13.29
CA SER A 29 -5.35 -8.31 12.33
C SER A 29 -4.69 -9.69 12.36
N GLY A 30 -3.57 -9.86 13.06
CA GLY A 30 -2.81 -11.11 13.11
C GLY A 30 -1.90 -11.34 11.90
N GLN A 31 -1.79 -10.38 10.97
CA GLN A 31 -0.84 -10.45 9.86
C GLN A 31 0.62 -10.31 10.33
N ALA A 32 0.85 -9.68 11.48
CA ALA A 32 2.09 -9.76 12.24
C ALA A 32 1.82 -10.06 13.72
N LYS A 33 2.69 -10.83 14.38
CA LYS A 33 2.51 -11.19 15.80
C LYS A 33 2.84 -10.03 16.75
N ASN A 34 3.83 -9.22 16.40
CA ASN A 34 4.34 -8.09 17.17
C ASN A 34 5.21 -7.21 16.27
N ILE A 35 5.74 -6.11 16.82
CA ILE A 35 6.60 -5.16 16.09
C ILE A 35 7.83 -5.85 15.48
N LYS A 36 8.41 -6.85 16.17
CA LYS A 36 9.56 -7.58 15.65
C LYS A 36 9.18 -8.39 14.41
N ASP A 37 8.09 -9.16 14.46
CA ASP A 37 7.58 -9.93 13.30
C ASP A 37 7.16 -9.03 12.14
N PHE A 38 6.69 -7.81 12.43
CA PHE A 38 6.45 -6.79 11.41
C PHE A 38 7.75 -6.31 10.75
N CYS A 39 8.78 -5.99 11.55
CA CYS A 39 10.08 -5.55 11.06
C CYS A 39 10.82 -6.64 10.28
N ASP A 40 10.73 -7.90 10.71
CA ASP A 40 11.37 -9.04 10.04
C ASP A 40 10.85 -9.23 8.57
N LYS A 41 9.69 -8.66 8.23
CA LYS A 41 9.07 -8.71 6.90
C LYS A 41 9.31 -7.46 6.05
N LEU A 42 9.97 -6.44 6.60
CA LEU A 42 10.17 -5.14 5.99
C LEU A 42 11.65 -4.74 6.02
N PRO A 43 12.08 -3.78 5.19
CA PRO A 43 13.41 -3.19 5.28
C PRO A 43 13.48 -2.20 6.45
N CYS A 44 13.20 -2.65 7.68
CA CYS A 44 13.27 -1.83 8.87
C CYS A 44 13.69 -2.60 10.12
N GLU A 45 14.26 -1.87 11.08
CA GLU A 45 14.60 -2.40 12.40
C GLU A 45 13.60 -1.91 13.46
N VAL A 46 13.44 -2.69 14.53
CA VAL A 46 12.62 -2.31 15.70
C VAL A 46 13.09 -0.97 16.30
N SER A 47 14.40 -0.72 16.29
CA SER A 47 14.99 0.56 16.74
C SER A 47 14.45 1.75 15.93
N GLN A 48 14.25 1.58 14.62
CA GLN A 48 13.74 2.62 13.73
C GLN A 48 12.27 2.91 14.02
N VAL A 49 11.46 1.88 14.32
CA VAL A 49 10.06 2.06 14.72
C VAL A 49 9.95 2.88 16.01
N HIS A 50 10.79 2.60 17.02
CA HIS A 50 10.84 3.41 18.25
C HIS A 50 11.16 4.88 17.97
N TYR A 51 12.07 5.16 17.04
CA TYR A 51 12.36 6.54 16.63
C TYR A 51 11.19 7.20 15.89
N MET A 52 10.40 6.43 15.13
CA MET A 52 9.19 6.88 14.44
C MET A 52 8.06 7.19 15.43
N GLU A 53 7.85 6.36 16.44
CA GLU A 53 6.88 6.60 17.53
C GLU A 53 7.20 7.91 18.28
N LYS A 54 8.49 8.20 18.47
CA LYS A 54 8.96 9.46 19.07
C LYS A 54 8.95 10.65 18.10
N GLY A 55 8.62 10.44 16.82
CA GLY A 55 8.64 11.49 15.79
C GLY A 55 10.03 12.04 15.48
N THR A 56 11.09 11.31 15.84
CA THR A 56 12.50 11.69 15.60
C THR A 56 13.04 11.17 14.27
N ARG A 57 12.38 10.15 13.71
CA ARG A 57 12.60 9.65 12.34
C ARG A 57 11.25 9.44 11.66
N TYR A 58 11.30 9.35 10.33
CA TYR A 58 10.14 9.14 9.48
C TYR A 58 10.38 7.91 8.59
N PRO A 59 9.34 7.18 8.18
CA PRO A 59 9.47 6.04 7.28
C PRO A 59 10.04 6.49 5.93
N THR A 60 10.90 5.65 5.34
CA THR A 60 11.42 5.89 3.99
C THR A 60 10.39 5.49 2.94
N ILE A 61 10.56 5.99 1.70
CA ILE A 61 9.72 5.58 0.57
C ILE A 61 9.79 4.07 0.36
N GLU A 62 10.96 3.46 0.55
CA GLU A 62 11.15 2.02 0.45
C GLU A 62 10.32 1.26 1.50
N MET A 63 10.30 1.74 2.75
CA MET A 63 9.45 1.16 3.80
C MET A 63 7.96 1.30 3.48
N LEU A 64 7.54 2.45 2.92
CA LEU A 64 6.15 2.68 2.50
C LEU A 64 5.75 1.76 1.34
N GLY A 65 6.63 1.53 0.36
CA GLY A 65 6.38 0.58 -0.72
C GLY A 65 6.30 -0.86 -0.21
N ALA A 66 7.22 -1.23 0.68
CA ALA A 66 7.27 -2.58 1.25
C ALA A 66 6.03 -2.89 2.08
N ILE A 67 5.52 -1.97 2.92
CA ILE A 67 4.31 -2.22 3.71
C ILE A 67 3.05 -2.37 2.84
N VAL A 68 2.95 -1.60 1.74
CA VAL A 68 1.86 -1.73 0.75
C VAL A 68 1.86 -3.12 0.13
N GLN A 69 3.01 -3.56 -0.37
CA GLN A 69 3.14 -4.84 -1.07
C GLN A 69 2.94 -6.01 -0.11
N GLN A 70 3.57 -5.96 1.06
CA GLN A 70 3.70 -7.12 1.92
C GLN A 70 2.50 -7.37 2.83
N PHE A 71 1.76 -6.32 3.17
CA PHE A 71 0.57 -6.42 4.02
C PHE A 71 -0.73 -6.03 3.32
N ASN A 72 -0.66 -5.79 2.00
CA ASN A 72 -1.81 -5.41 1.18
C ASN A 72 -2.47 -4.10 1.69
N ILE A 73 -1.64 -3.14 2.12
CA ILE A 73 -2.08 -1.83 2.62
C ILE A 73 -2.33 -0.90 1.43
N SER A 74 -3.39 -0.11 1.51
CA SER A 74 -3.70 0.90 0.50
C SER A 74 -2.65 2.00 0.45
N GLU A 75 -2.07 2.23 -0.72
CA GLU A 75 -1.16 3.35 -0.97
C GLU A 75 -1.87 4.70 -0.77
N THR A 76 -3.15 4.80 -1.17
CA THR A 76 -3.94 6.02 -0.97
C THR A 76 -4.22 6.29 0.50
N TYR A 77 -4.29 5.25 1.34
CA TYR A 77 -4.35 5.43 2.79
C TYR A 77 -3.05 6.03 3.33
N LEU A 78 -1.89 5.44 2.99
CA LEU A 78 -0.61 5.92 3.51
C LEU A 78 -0.31 7.36 3.06
N LEU A 79 -0.56 7.66 1.77
CA LEU A 79 -0.21 8.95 1.20
C LEU A 79 -1.27 10.03 1.43
N ARG A 80 -2.56 9.67 1.49
CA ARG A 80 -3.67 10.64 1.51
C ARG A 80 -4.62 10.46 2.71
N GLY A 81 -4.44 9.45 3.55
CA GLY A 81 -5.31 9.15 4.69
C GLY A 81 -6.70 8.61 4.28
N GLN A 82 -6.90 8.27 3.01
CA GLN A 82 -8.17 7.80 2.49
C GLN A 82 -8.37 6.32 2.81
N ARG A 83 -9.56 5.95 3.32
CA ARG A 83 -9.93 4.54 3.57
C ARG A 83 -10.15 3.79 2.24
N PRO A 84 -10.01 2.45 2.20
CA PRO A 84 -9.70 1.53 3.30
C PRO A 84 -8.19 1.41 3.61
N ILE A 85 -7.82 0.97 4.83
CA ILE A 85 -6.42 0.76 5.24
C ILE A 85 -5.85 -0.48 4.59
N ILE A 86 -6.52 -1.61 4.79
CA ILE A 86 -6.19 -2.89 4.16
C ILE A 86 -7.06 -2.98 2.92
N MET A 87 -6.44 -3.24 1.77
CA MET A 87 -7.18 -3.49 0.54
C MET A 87 -8.01 -4.76 0.72
N ASN A 88 -9.30 -4.69 0.45
CA ASN A 88 -10.15 -5.86 0.54
C ASN A 88 -9.71 -6.85 -0.56
N ILE A 89 -9.31 -8.06 -0.18
CA ILE A 89 -8.88 -9.09 -1.14
C ILE A 89 -10.00 -9.37 -2.16
N TYR A 90 -11.27 -9.25 -1.75
CA TYR A 90 -12.42 -9.36 -2.64
C TYR A 90 -12.44 -8.25 -3.72
N GLU A 91 -12.03 -7.02 -3.43
CA GLU A 91 -11.93 -5.96 -4.44
C GLU A 91 -10.82 -6.26 -5.45
N ARG A 92 -9.68 -6.81 -5.00
CA ARG A 92 -8.61 -7.24 -5.91
C ARG A 92 -9.06 -8.39 -6.82
N ILE A 93 -9.79 -9.36 -6.27
CA ILE A 93 -10.36 -10.47 -7.05
C ILE A 93 -11.35 -9.92 -8.09
N ASN A 94 -12.30 -9.08 -7.68
CA ASN A 94 -13.28 -8.49 -8.61
C ASN A 94 -12.61 -7.68 -9.74
N ASN A 95 -11.56 -6.91 -9.40
CA ASN A 95 -10.82 -6.13 -10.40
C ASN A 95 -10.06 -7.04 -11.39
N LEU A 96 -9.50 -8.15 -10.91
CA LEU A 96 -8.84 -9.15 -11.77
C LEU A 96 -9.83 -9.87 -12.67
N GLU A 97 -10.98 -10.29 -12.13
CA GLU A 97 -12.06 -10.91 -12.91
C GLU A 97 -12.55 -9.98 -14.02
N THR A 98 -12.73 -8.69 -13.70
CA THR A 98 -13.12 -7.67 -14.69
C THR A 98 -12.06 -7.52 -15.78
N ALA A 99 -10.78 -7.44 -15.39
CA ALA A 99 -9.68 -7.32 -16.35
C ALA A 99 -9.56 -8.56 -17.27
N MET A 100 -9.78 -9.76 -16.73
CA MET A 100 -9.79 -11.00 -17.51
C MET A 100 -10.95 -11.00 -18.52
N GLN A 101 -12.16 -10.61 -18.09
CA GLN A 101 -13.32 -10.52 -18.98
C GLN A 101 -13.10 -9.54 -20.13
N GLU A 102 -12.45 -8.40 -19.88
CA GLU A 102 -12.09 -7.45 -20.93
C GLU A 102 -11.11 -8.03 -21.95
N VAL A 103 -10.11 -8.81 -21.49
CA VAL A 103 -9.16 -9.48 -22.37
C VAL A 103 -9.88 -10.53 -23.22
N GLU A 104 -10.75 -11.34 -22.64
CA GLU A 104 -11.57 -12.32 -23.38
C GLU A 104 -12.45 -11.65 -24.44
N ASN A 105 -13.13 -10.56 -24.08
CA ASN A 105 -13.97 -9.81 -25.03
C ASN A 105 -13.15 -9.23 -26.19
N LYS A 106 -11.93 -8.75 -25.93
CA LYS A 106 -11.00 -8.29 -26.97
C LYS A 106 -10.53 -9.43 -27.86
N LEU A 107 -10.22 -10.59 -27.29
CA LEU A 107 -9.85 -11.79 -28.05
C LEU A 107 -11.00 -12.28 -28.95
N LEU A 108 -12.23 -12.30 -28.45
CA LEU A 108 -13.43 -12.65 -29.23
C LEU A 108 -13.69 -11.66 -30.36
N ALA A 109 -13.46 -10.36 -30.13
CA ALA A 109 -13.59 -9.34 -31.16
C ALA A 109 -12.55 -9.50 -32.29
N LEU A 110 -11.35 -9.99 -31.99
CA LEU A 110 -10.28 -10.28 -32.96
C LEU A 110 -10.55 -11.54 -33.80
N HIS A 111 -11.39 -12.47 -33.31
CA HIS A 111 -11.74 -13.72 -33.99
C HIS A 111 -13.10 -13.68 -34.71
N LYS A 112 -13.70 -12.50 -34.92
CA LYS A 112 -14.89 -12.42 -35.78
C LYS A 112 -14.52 -12.91 -37.18
N PRO A 113 -15.19 -13.94 -37.73
CA PRO A 113 -14.95 -14.35 -39.09
C PRO A 113 -15.23 -13.15 -40.00
N VAL A 114 -14.32 -12.88 -40.93
CA VAL A 114 -14.59 -11.99 -42.07
C VAL A 114 -15.77 -12.61 -42.78
N THR A 115 -16.97 -12.13 -42.48
CA THR A 115 -18.19 -12.51 -43.19
C THR A 115 -17.92 -12.20 -44.65
N GLN A 116 -17.81 -13.25 -45.44
CA GLN A 116 -17.70 -13.17 -46.89
C GLN A 116 -18.87 -12.31 -47.38
N ALA A 117 -18.54 -11.14 -47.92
CA ALA A 117 -19.52 -10.27 -48.56
C ALA A 117 -20.06 -10.99 -49.81
N PRO A 118 -21.37 -10.85 -50.10
CA PRO A 118 -22.02 -11.50 -51.24
C PRO A 118 -21.49 -11.02 -52.59
#